data_AF-A0A532EZF7-F1
#
_entry.id   AF-A0A532EZF7-F1
#
_cell.length_a   1.000
_cell.length_b   1.000
_cell.length_c   1.000
_cell.angle_alpha   90.00
_cell.angle_beta   90.00
_cell.angle_gamma   90.00
#
_symmetry.space_group_name_H-M   'P 1'
#
loop_
_entity.id
_entity.type
_entity.pdbx_description
1 polymer ?
#
loop_
_entity_poly.entity_id
_entity_poly.type
_entity_poly.pdbx_seq_one_letter_code
_entity_poly.pdbx_strand_id
1 'polypeptide(L)'
;MRIRSALVRVMPALLVVVCMQSSNTEAQDSTETRLSAAVNVAAPLTFQLGKETTEAQAVETLSYWTPESLANAQPMLLLANPNAVALEAAAQASGTPVSLPGKRPTAPASADSATRLYDPAQVKIQVEAGDIQSQAAGSLRAHFTSARVNPPALETIFPNRTVGKLFFSKRTGGDFVCSASVIRQRIVLTAGHCVHSGSGGSAGFHRNFLFVPAFRDGAAPLGTFTPRRVGTTSQWLASNGMVPNAADFGMLEMNDRAGKKIGAITGTLGFRTLSLLPNHTTKLGYPLNLDGGQKMQQVTSQSFLATSPNNVEYGSNARGGSSGGPWVMNYGIQGKGGLTSNLNAVVGVSSYGYVETAPKVQGSSIPDSRAGGFIPLLNTMCAARAGNC
;
A
#
# COMPACT_ATOMS: atom_id res chain seq x y z
N MET A 1 12.47 -35.33 -71.65
CA MET A 1 13.21 -36.59 -71.37
C MET A 1 12.43 -37.37 -70.31
N ARG A 2 12.22 -38.68 -70.54
CA ARG A 2 11.28 -39.62 -69.88
C ARG A 2 11.41 -39.77 -68.35
N ILE A 3 10.25 -39.81 -67.69
CA ILE A 3 9.71 -40.76 -66.68
C ILE A 3 10.70 -41.52 -65.76
N ARG A 4 10.45 -41.50 -64.43
CA ARG A 4 10.07 -42.70 -63.62
C ARG A 4 9.61 -42.39 -62.19
N SER A 5 8.38 -42.83 -61.92
CA SER A 5 7.71 -42.95 -60.63
C SER A 5 8.20 -44.18 -59.84
N ALA A 6 8.10 -44.16 -58.51
CA ALA A 6 8.06 -45.36 -57.69
C ALA A 6 6.95 -45.25 -56.62
N LEU A 7 5.97 -46.15 -56.75
CA LEU A 7 4.87 -46.45 -55.85
C LEU A 7 5.37 -47.39 -54.74
N VAL A 8 4.95 -47.23 -53.48
CA VAL A 8 4.84 -48.35 -52.53
C VAL A 8 3.55 -48.23 -51.72
N ARG A 9 2.87 -49.38 -51.59
CA ARG A 9 1.49 -49.64 -51.15
C ARG A 9 1.30 -49.60 -49.62
N VAL A 10 0.04 -49.44 -49.22
CA VAL A 10 -0.50 -49.46 -47.85
C VAL A 10 -1.22 -50.79 -47.55
N MET A 11 -1.30 -51.14 -46.26
CA MET A 11 -2.32 -51.94 -45.50
C MET A 11 -1.89 -53.33 -44.97
N PRO A 12 -2.56 -53.92 -43.93
CA PRO A 12 -2.74 -53.45 -42.53
C PRO A 12 -2.60 -54.61 -41.48
N ALA A 13 -2.53 -54.33 -40.17
CA ALA A 13 -2.84 -55.26 -39.05
C ALA A 13 -2.50 -54.57 -37.71
N LEU A 14 -3.10 -54.82 -36.55
CA LEU A 14 -4.34 -55.45 -36.09
C LEU A 14 -4.41 -55.00 -34.61
N LEU A 15 -5.58 -54.55 -34.15
CA LEU A 15 -5.81 -54.07 -32.80
C LEU A 15 -5.88 -55.26 -31.82
N VAL A 16 -5.05 -55.27 -30.76
CA VAL A 16 -5.25 -56.15 -29.60
C VAL A 16 -5.22 -55.30 -28.33
N VAL A 17 -6.37 -55.21 -27.69
CA VAL A 17 -6.55 -54.66 -26.34
C VAL A 17 -6.29 -55.80 -25.35
N VAL A 18 -5.35 -55.61 -24.43
CA VAL A 18 -5.23 -56.44 -23.23
C VAL A 18 -5.27 -55.53 -22.00
N CYS A 19 -6.35 -55.66 -21.23
CA CYS A 19 -6.42 -55.20 -19.84
C CYS A 19 -5.58 -56.12 -18.96
N MET A 20 -4.68 -55.57 -18.15
CA MET A 20 -4.29 -56.18 -16.87
C MET A 20 -4.12 -55.08 -15.81
N GLN A 21 -4.87 -55.24 -14.72
CA GLN A 21 -4.75 -54.52 -13.47
C GLN A 21 -3.70 -55.17 -12.56
N SER A 22 -3.35 -54.47 -11.48
CA SER A 22 -2.57 -54.83 -10.28
C SER A 22 -1.06 -54.59 -10.39
N SER A 23 -0.33 -54.13 -9.38
CA SER A 23 -0.62 -53.45 -8.09
C SER A 23 0.76 -53.14 -7.45
N ASN A 24 0.94 -51.92 -6.94
CA ASN A 24 1.91 -51.43 -5.92
C ASN A 24 3.41 -51.77 -6.13
N THR A 25 4.37 -50.86 -5.95
CA THR A 25 4.69 -50.17 -4.68
C THR A 25 5.76 -49.09 -4.93
N GLU A 26 5.72 -48.03 -4.11
CA GLU A 26 6.85 -47.14 -3.75
C GLU A 26 7.41 -46.16 -4.81
N ALA A 27 7.12 -44.86 -4.59
CA ALA A 27 7.96 -43.67 -4.85
C ALA A 27 7.26 -42.44 -5.47
N GLN A 28 5.96 -42.19 -5.22
CA GLN A 28 5.32 -40.92 -5.63
C GLN A 28 4.45 -40.21 -4.57
N ASP A 29 4.43 -40.66 -3.32
CA ASP A 29 3.55 -40.10 -2.28
C ASP A 29 4.26 -39.18 -1.27
N SER A 30 4.91 -38.10 -1.74
CA SER A 30 5.30 -37.00 -0.82
C SER A 30 5.44 -35.60 -1.42
N THR A 31 5.22 -35.41 -2.73
CA THR A 31 5.46 -34.11 -3.39
C THR A 31 4.18 -33.36 -3.79
N GLU A 32 3.03 -34.05 -3.91
CA GLU A 32 1.76 -33.39 -4.29
C GLU A 32 0.93 -32.87 -3.09
N THR A 33 1.24 -33.27 -1.86
CA THR A 33 0.47 -32.90 -0.66
C THR A 33 0.94 -31.60 0.02
N ARG A 34 1.86 -30.84 -0.59
CA ARG A 34 2.34 -29.55 -0.03
C ARG A 34 2.27 -28.34 -0.97
N LEU A 35 1.74 -28.48 -2.19
CA LEU A 35 1.62 -27.35 -3.14
C LEU A 35 0.19 -26.98 -3.57
N SER A 36 -0.83 -27.47 -2.87
CA SER A 36 -2.24 -27.23 -3.21
C SER A 36 -3.07 -26.59 -2.09
N ALA A 37 -2.47 -26.25 -0.94
CA ALA A 37 -3.16 -25.54 0.13
C ALA A 37 -3.13 -24.01 -0.04
N ALA A 38 -3.66 -23.49 -1.16
CA ALA A 38 -3.92 -22.06 -1.28
C ALA A 38 -4.94 -21.65 -2.37
N VAL A 39 -5.79 -22.53 -2.90
CA VAL A 39 -6.89 -22.07 -3.78
C VAL A 39 -8.13 -22.95 -3.61
N ASN A 40 -9.26 -22.28 -3.36
CA ASN A 40 -10.65 -22.75 -3.24
C ASN A 40 -11.07 -23.44 -1.93
N VAL A 41 -11.82 -22.72 -1.09
CA VAL A 41 -13.30 -22.83 -0.95
C VAL A 41 -13.75 -21.69 -0.01
N ALA A 42 -14.67 -20.86 -0.49
CA ALA A 42 -15.66 -20.02 0.22
C ALA A 42 -15.54 -19.83 1.75
N ALA A 43 -14.39 -19.38 2.28
CA ALA A 43 -14.41 -18.69 3.57
C ALA A 43 -15.25 -17.41 3.37
N PRO A 44 -16.25 -17.12 4.22
CA PRO A 44 -16.99 -15.88 4.09
C PRO A 44 -15.96 -14.76 4.13
N LEU A 45 -15.96 -13.91 3.09
CA LEU A 45 -15.12 -12.71 2.97
C LEU A 45 -15.52 -11.75 4.08
N THR A 46 -15.15 -12.10 5.28
CA THR A 46 -15.45 -11.39 6.50
C THR A 46 -14.47 -10.24 6.53
N PHE A 47 -14.97 -9.08 6.13
CA PHE A 47 -14.30 -7.83 6.43
C PHE A 47 -14.36 -7.67 7.94
N GLN A 48 -13.22 -7.76 8.60
CA GLN A 48 -13.13 -7.38 10.00
C GLN A 48 -12.80 -5.90 10.05
N LEU A 49 -13.74 -5.12 10.58
CA LEU A 49 -13.45 -3.82 11.11
C LEU A 49 -12.93 -4.01 12.54
N GLY A 50 -11.91 -3.24 12.90
CA GLY A 50 -11.58 -3.01 14.29
C GLY A 50 -12.78 -2.43 15.04
N LYS A 51 -12.82 -2.64 16.35
CA LYS A 51 -13.87 -2.07 17.21
C LYS A 51 -13.90 -0.55 17.06
N GLU A 52 -15.09 0.03 17.14
CA GLU A 52 -15.21 1.49 17.20
C GLU A 52 -14.45 2.02 18.42
N THR A 53 -13.66 3.06 18.17
CA THR A 53 -12.97 3.83 19.19
C THR A 53 -13.95 4.86 19.74
N THR A 54 -14.19 4.83 21.04
CA THR A 54 -15.02 5.83 21.74
C THR A 54 -14.29 7.17 21.81
N GLU A 55 -15.01 8.25 22.13
CA GLU A 55 -14.38 9.56 22.34
C GLU A 55 -13.35 9.52 23.47
N ALA A 56 -13.63 8.80 24.56
CA ALA A 56 -12.70 8.61 25.67
C ALA A 56 -11.40 7.91 25.21
N GLN A 57 -11.51 6.86 24.38
CA GLN A 57 -10.34 6.16 23.83
C GLN A 57 -9.56 7.01 22.82
N ALA A 58 -10.24 7.92 22.10
CA ALA A 58 -9.58 8.88 21.23
C ALA A 58 -8.77 9.90 22.04
N VAL A 59 -9.30 10.38 23.17
CA VAL A 59 -8.57 11.24 24.12
C VAL A 59 -7.38 10.49 24.74
N GLU A 60 -7.58 9.25 25.16
CA GLU A 60 -6.50 8.39 25.66
C GLU A 60 -5.38 8.19 24.62
N THR A 61 -5.75 7.99 23.35
CA THR A 61 -4.78 7.90 22.24
C THR A 61 -3.95 9.17 22.10
N LEU A 62 -4.55 10.35 22.28
CA LEU A 62 -3.81 11.61 22.26
C LEU A 62 -2.85 11.73 23.46
N SER A 63 -3.28 11.28 24.64
CA SER A 63 -2.46 11.27 25.86
C SER A 63 -1.33 10.22 25.84
N TYR A 64 -1.48 9.15 25.07
CA TYR A 64 -0.45 8.12 24.90
C TYR A 64 0.82 8.66 24.25
N TRP A 65 0.68 9.56 23.28
CA TRP A 65 1.79 10.06 22.50
C TRP A 65 2.55 11.17 23.23
N THR A 66 3.77 10.87 23.64
CA THR A 66 4.71 11.86 24.17
C THR A 66 5.61 12.37 23.03
N PRO A 67 6.25 13.55 23.19
CA PRO A 67 7.24 14.02 22.22
C PRO A 67 8.34 12.99 21.96
N GLU A 68 8.81 12.31 23.01
CA GLU A 68 9.83 11.27 22.92
C GLU A 68 9.33 10.04 22.15
N SER A 69 8.13 9.53 22.42
CA SER A 69 7.61 8.35 21.72
C SER A 69 7.34 8.64 20.24
N LEU A 70 6.87 9.86 19.92
CA LEU A 70 6.71 10.31 18.53
C LEU A 70 8.05 10.47 17.80
N ALA A 71 9.08 11.01 18.46
CA ALA A 71 10.40 11.21 17.86
C ALA A 71 11.15 9.88 17.64
N ASN A 72 10.90 8.87 18.47
CA ASN A 72 11.59 7.57 18.44
C ASN A 72 10.76 6.44 17.79
N ALA A 73 9.59 6.74 17.22
CA ALA A 73 8.76 5.74 16.55
C ALA A 73 9.48 5.13 15.34
N GLN A 74 9.49 3.79 15.27
CA GLN A 74 10.30 3.02 14.34
C GLN A 74 9.63 2.86 12.97
N PRO A 75 10.40 2.76 11.87
CA PRO A 75 9.80 2.60 10.56
C PRO A 75 9.14 1.24 10.42
N MET A 76 7.87 1.21 10.00
CA MET A 76 7.28 -0.03 9.52
C MET A 76 7.79 -0.30 8.11
N LEU A 77 8.29 -1.51 7.87
CA LEU A 77 8.64 -2.01 6.55
C LEU A 77 8.41 -3.52 6.52
N LEU A 78 7.65 -4.00 5.53
CA LEU A 78 7.64 -5.40 5.19
C LEU A 78 8.67 -5.65 4.10
N LEU A 79 9.50 -6.65 4.36
CA LEU A 79 10.61 -7.03 3.48
C LEU A 79 10.26 -8.37 2.84
N ALA A 80 10.13 -8.38 1.53
CA ALA A 80 10.02 -9.60 0.76
C ALA A 80 11.42 -10.25 0.63
N ASN A 81 11.46 -11.59 0.65
CA ASN A 81 12.62 -12.34 0.20
C ASN A 81 12.60 -12.32 -1.35
N PRO A 82 13.68 -11.88 -2.03
CA PRO A 82 13.75 -11.89 -3.49
C PRO A 82 13.38 -13.24 -4.12
N ASN A 83 13.77 -14.35 -3.48
CA ASN A 83 13.49 -15.71 -3.98
C ASN A 83 12.01 -16.13 -3.85
N ALA A 84 11.21 -15.38 -3.09
CA ALA A 84 9.78 -15.65 -2.90
C ALA A 84 8.90 -14.81 -3.85
N VAL A 85 9.48 -13.88 -4.62
CA VAL A 85 8.73 -13.04 -5.56
C VAL A 85 8.66 -13.73 -6.92
N ALA A 86 7.48 -14.25 -7.25
CA ALA A 86 7.21 -14.86 -8.55
C ALA A 86 6.84 -13.80 -9.58
N LEU A 87 7.44 -13.89 -10.78
CA LEU A 87 7.09 -13.04 -11.91
C LEU A 87 5.70 -13.40 -12.45
N GLU A 88 4.91 -12.40 -12.82
CA GLU A 88 3.66 -12.61 -13.57
C GLU A 88 3.79 -12.10 -15.01
N ALA A 89 3.30 -12.88 -15.97
CA ALA A 89 3.24 -12.44 -17.37
C ALA A 89 2.25 -11.26 -17.56
N ALA A 90 1.23 -11.17 -16.71
CA ALA A 90 0.29 -10.06 -16.62
C ALA A 90 -0.31 -9.98 -15.21
N ALA A 91 -0.62 -8.77 -14.76
CA ALA A 91 -1.25 -8.52 -13.47
C ALA A 91 -2.57 -9.29 -13.29
N GLN A 92 -2.71 -10.05 -12.20
CA GLN A 92 -3.94 -10.79 -11.87
C GLN A 92 -5.06 -9.92 -11.23
N ALA A 93 -5.10 -8.62 -11.51
CA ALA A 93 -6.13 -7.72 -10.99
C ALA A 93 -7.50 -8.06 -11.59
N SER A 94 -8.58 -8.03 -10.80
CA SER A 94 -9.89 -8.52 -11.25
C SER A 94 -11.06 -7.64 -10.83
N GLY A 95 -12.16 -7.78 -11.57
CA GLY A 95 -13.40 -7.03 -11.35
C GLY A 95 -13.56 -5.82 -12.28
N THR A 96 -14.49 -4.94 -11.95
CA THR A 96 -14.87 -3.80 -12.80
C THR A 96 -14.00 -2.59 -12.48
N PRO A 97 -13.53 -1.82 -13.49
CA PRO A 97 -12.89 -0.55 -13.25
C PRO A 97 -13.79 0.40 -12.46
N VAL A 98 -13.27 0.95 -11.36
CA VAL A 98 -13.94 1.94 -10.52
C VAL A 98 -13.02 3.14 -10.40
N SER A 99 -13.58 4.33 -10.63
CA SER A 99 -12.85 5.56 -10.48
C SER A 99 -13.74 6.63 -9.88
N LEU A 100 -13.16 7.43 -8.99
CA LEU A 100 -13.84 8.53 -8.36
C LEU A 100 -12.85 9.69 -8.16
N PRO A 101 -13.25 10.92 -8.50
CA PRO A 101 -12.37 12.08 -8.43
C PRO A 101 -12.06 12.49 -6.99
N GLY A 102 -10.91 13.12 -6.82
CA GLY A 102 -10.57 13.85 -5.61
C GLY A 102 -11.32 15.18 -5.52
N LYS A 103 -11.25 15.82 -4.36
CA LYS A 103 -11.84 17.15 -4.11
C LYS A 103 -10.82 18.07 -3.48
N ARG A 104 -10.81 19.34 -3.87
CA ARG A 104 -10.02 20.37 -3.18
C ARG A 104 -10.56 20.58 -1.74
N PRO A 105 -9.73 21.06 -0.80
CA PRO A 105 -10.22 21.45 0.52
C PRO A 105 -11.31 22.53 0.41
N THR A 106 -12.32 22.43 1.26
CA THR A 106 -13.46 23.36 1.31
C THR A 106 -13.52 24.17 2.60
N ALA A 107 -12.81 23.73 3.64
CA ALA A 107 -12.68 24.46 4.89
C ALA A 107 -11.41 25.33 4.87
N PRO A 108 -11.49 26.61 5.30
CA PRO A 108 -10.29 27.38 5.57
C PRO A 108 -9.54 26.70 6.72
N ALA A 109 -8.27 26.42 6.46
CA ALA A 109 -7.33 25.88 7.43
C ALA A 109 -5.99 26.60 7.20
N SER A 110 -5.64 27.50 8.11
CA SER A 110 -4.31 28.06 8.21
C SER A 110 -3.37 26.96 8.68
N ALA A 111 -2.37 26.62 7.87
CA ALA A 111 -1.34 25.71 8.31
C ALA A 111 -0.57 26.36 9.47
N ASP A 112 -0.56 25.70 10.62
CA ASP A 112 0.17 26.17 11.80
C ASP A 112 1.40 25.29 12.05
N SER A 113 2.51 25.68 11.43
CA SER A 113 3.80 25.01 11.63
C SER A 113 4.44 25.31 12.99
N ALA A 114 3.87 26.20 13.81
CA ALA A 114 4.34 26.45 15.18
C ALA A 114 3.84 25.39 16.16
N THR A 115 2.69 24.75 15.88
CA THR A 115 2.21 23.59 16.65
C THR A 115 3.13 22.39 16.41
N ARG A 116 4.08 22.19 17.32
CA ARG A 116 5.04 21.07 17.33
C ARG A 116 4.56 19.95 18.24
N LEU A 117 4.61 18.73 17.71
CA LEU A 117 4.44 17.50 18.48
C LEU A 117 5.74 17.11 19.20
N TYR A 118 6.88 17.41 18.59
CA TYR A 118 8.22 17.23 19.15
C TYR A 118 9.24 18.11 18.45
N ASP A 119 10.43 18.24 19.05
CA ASP A 119 11.58 18.90 18.42
C ASP A 119 12.27 17.91 17.46
N PRO A 120 12.44 18.22 16.16
CA PRO A 120 13.12 17.34 15.22
C PRO A 120 14.55 16.99 15.63
N ALA A 121 15.22 17.78 16.48
CA ALA A 121 16.52 17.45 17.04
C ALA A 121 16.49 16.20 17.96
N GLN A 122 15.32 15.81 18.47
CA GLN A 122 15.13 14.59 19.26
C GLN A 122 15.13 13.32 18.41
N VAL A 123 15.02 13.45 17.08
CA VAL A 123 14.95 12.31 16.17
C VAL A 123 16.34 11.68 16.06
N LYS A 124 16.47 10.45 16.54
CA LYS A 124 17.68 9.65 16.38
C LYS A 124 17.67 9.04 14.98
N ILE A 125 18.36 9.69 14.04
CA ILE A 125 18.55 9.14 12.70
C ILE A 125 19.55 7.98 12.80
N GLN A 126 19.07 6.75 12.61
CA GLN A 126 19.96 5.63 12.32
C GLN A 126 20.43 5.79 10.88
N VAL A 127 21.66 6.27 10.71
CA VAL A 127 22.32 6.27 9.40
C VAL A 127 22.63 4.82 9.06
N GLU A 128 22.05 4.29 7.98
CA GLU A 128 22.47 2.97 7.48
C GLU A 128 23.96 3.03 7.15
N ALA A 129 24.76 2.20 7.82
CA ALA A 129 26.18 2.08 7.56
C ALA A 129 26.40 1.52 6.13
N GLY A 130 27.25 2.16 5.34
CA GLY A 130 27.59 1.71 3.99
C GLY A 130 28.30 2.79 3.18
N ASP A 131 28.96 2.37 2.11
CA ASP A 131 29.66 3.28 1.20
C ASP A 131 28.69 4.21 0.47
N ILE A 132 29.17 5.40 0.10
CA ILE A 132 28.42 6.36 -0.72
C ILE A 132 28.23 5.78 -2.11
N GLN A 133 27.08 5.15 -2.35
CA GLN A 133 26.67 4.59 -3.63
C GLN A 133 25.63 5.48 -4.31
N SER A 134 25.68 5.55 -5.64
CA SER A 134 24.68 6.26 -6.44
C SER A 134 23.26 5.81 -6.10
N GLN A 135 22.37 6.78 -5.89
CA GLN A 135 20.95 6.53 -5.63
C GLN A 135 20.11 6.60 -6.91
N ALA A 136 20.72 6.70 -8.09
CA ALA A 136 20.00 6.97 -9.35
C ALA A 136 19.19 5.77 -9.87
N ALA A 137 19.67 4.54 -9.66
CA ALA A 137 18.95 3.30 -9.96
C ALA A 137 19.54 2.13 -9.14
N GLY A 138 18.72 1.12 -8.84
CA GLY A 138 19.18 -0.11 -8.18
C GLY A 138 19.75 -1.15 -9.16
N SER A 139 20.15 -2.30 -8.63
CA SER A 139 20.69 -3.44 -9.38
C SER A 139 19.71 -3.96 -10.45
N LEU A 140 18.41 -3.82 -10.23
CA LEU A 140 17.36 -4.20 -11.18
C LEU A 140 17.14 -3.19 -12.32
N ARG A 141 17.83 -2.03 -12.30
CA ARG A 141 17.67 -0.95 -13.28
C ARG A 141 16.23 -0.42 -13.42
N ALA A 142 15.43 -0.56 -12.37
CA ALA A 142 14.15 0.13 -12.25
C ALA A 142 14.41 1.62 -11.96
N HIS A 143 14.42 2.44 -13.01
CA HIS A 143 14.74 3.87 -12.89
C HIS A 143 13.67 4.65 -12.13
N PHE A 144 14.11 5.66 -11.37
CA PHE A 144 13.24 6.57 -10.63
C PHE A 144 13.89 7.93 -10.46
N THR A 145 13.08 8.91 -10.06
CA THR A 145 13.55 10.22 -9.58
C THR A 145 13.00 10.43 -8.18
N SER A 146 13.88 10.75 -7.23
CA SER A 146 13.49 11.06 -5.85
C SER A 146 13.84 12.51 -5.52
N ALA A 147 12.91 13.23 -4.89
CA ALA A 147 13.14 14.57 -4.38
C ALA A 147 12.33 14.79 -3.10
N ARG A 148 12.78 15.73 -2.28
CA ARG A 148 11.92 16.33 -1.26
C ARG A 148 10.81 17.10 -1.96
N VAL A 149 9.62 17.13 -1.37
CA VAL A 149 8.61 18.12 -1.74
C VAL A 149 9.13 19.50 -1.27
N ASN A 150 9.72 20.31 -2.17
CA ASN A 150 10.50 21.54 -1.87
C ASN A 150 9.96 22.74 -2.67
N PRO A 151 9.73 23.97 -2.11
CA PRO A 151 10.15 24.61 -0.83
C PRO A 151 9.32 24.29 0.44
N PRO A 152 9.69 24.84 1.63
CA PRO A 152 8.86 24.77 2.84
C PRO A 152 7.39 25.10 2.58
N ALA A 153 6.48 24.41 3.28
CA ALA A 153 5.03 24.53 3.15
C ALA A 153 4.41 23.92 1.89
N LEU A 154 5.16 23.39 0.91
CA LEU A 154 4.54 22.68 -0.22
C LEU A 154 3.73 21.45 0.23
N GLU A 155 4.12 20.82 1.35
CA GLU A 155 3.32 19.76 1.98
C GLU A 155 1.94 20.25 2.42
N THR A 156 1.74 21.55 2.66
CA THR A 156 0.47 22.14 3.07
C THR A 156 -0.39 22.61 1.91
N ILE A 157 0.12 22.53 0.68
CA ILE A 157 -0.60 22.86 -0.56
C ILE A 157 -1.28 21.62 -1.13
N PHE A 158 -2.49 21.77 -1.68
CA PHE A 158 -3.16 20.66 -2.38
C PHE A 158 -2.44 20.36 -3.71
N PRO A 159 -2.16 19.09 -4.05
CA PRO A 159 -2.68 17.86 -3.42
C PRO A 159 -1.85 17.29 -2.26
N ASN A 160 -0.63 17.76 -2.00
CA ASN A 160 0.28 17.20 -0.98
C ASN A 160 -0.30 17.15 0.41
N ARG A 161 -1.10 18.16 0.77
CA ARG A 161 -1.70 18.26 2.09
C ARG A 161 -2.67 17.14 2.47
N THR A 162 -3.04 16.30 1.50
CA THR A 162 -3.80 15.08 1.72
C THR A 162 -2.95 13.94 2.28
N VAL A 163 -1.63 14.02 2.18
CA VAL A 163 -0.67 13.00 2.60
C VAL A 163 -0.07 13.35 3.95
N GLY A 164 0.07 12.36 4.82
CA GLY A 164 0.54 12.56 6.18
C GLY A 164 1.33 11.38 6.72
N LYS A 165 1.93 11.61 7.88
CA LYS A 165 2.62 10.59 8.67
C LYS A 165 1.60 9.91 9.58
N LEU A 166 1.65 8.58 9.67
CA LEU A 166 0.75 7.76 10.48
C LEU A 166 1.57 7.12 11.60
N PHE A 167 1.30 7.49 12.84
CA PHE A 167 1.87 6.86 14.04
C PHE A 167 0.89 5.84 14.60
N PHE A 168 1.41 4.75 15.17
CA PHE A 168 0.62 3.71 15.84
C PHE A 168 1.52 2.85 16.73
N SER A 169 0.94 2.04 17.60
CA SER A 169 1.67 1.08 18.43
C SER A 169 1.20 -0.36 18.19
N LYS A 170 2.15 -1.30 18.16
CA LYS A 170 1.87 -2.73 17.96
C LYS A 170 1.50 -3.41 19.27
N ARG A 171 0.57 -4.38 19.25
CA ARG A 171 0.18 -5.16 20.46
C ARG A 171 1.33 -5.89 21.11
N THR A 172 2.28 -6.34 20.30
CA THR A 172 3.53 -6.97 20.73
C THR A 172 4.53 -5.99 21.34
N GLY A 173 4.21 -4.70 21.40
CA GLY A 173 5.09 -3.63 21.88
C GLY A 173 5.69 -2.79 20.74
N GLY A 174 6.12 -1.58 21.10
CA GLY A 174 6.79 -0.63 20.21
C GLY A 174 5.85 0.33 19.48
N ASP A 175 6.40 1.50 19.18
CA ASP A 175 5.77 2.57 18.40
C ASP A 175 6.35 2.60 17.00
N PHE A 176 5.47 2.79 16.01
CA PHE A 176 5.79 2.65 14.61
C PHE A 176 5.23 3.79 13.78
N VAL A 177 5.83 3.97 12.60
CA VAL A 177 5.39 4.94 11.59
C VAL A 177 5.18 4.31 10.23
N CYS A 178 4.11 4.77 9.59
CA CYS A 178 3.77 4.60 8.20
C CYS A 178 3.48 5.98 7.57
N SER A 179 3.10 5.96 6.31
CA SER A 179 2.49 7.06 5.58
C SER A 179 1.04 6.72 5.23
N ALA A 180 0.22 7.74 4.99
CA ALA A 180 -1.16 7.55 4.58
C ALA A 180 -1.69 8.77 3.83
N SER A 181 -2.84 8.62 3.16
CA SER A 181 -3.46 9.71 2.40
C SER A 181 -4.96 9.79 2.55
N VAL A 182 -5.50 11.00 2.56
CA VAL A 182 -6.95 11.25 2.62
C VAL A 182 -7.55 11.00 1.25
N ILE A 183 -8.40 9.98 1.13
CA ILE A 183 -9.09 9.63 -0.12
C ILE A 183 -10.57 10.03 -0.09
N ARG A 184 -11.20 10.17 1.08
CA ARG A 184 -12.60 10.62 1.22
C ARG A 184 -12.77 11.59 2.38
N GLN A 185 -14.00 12.07 2.58
CA GLN A 185 -14.31 13.08 3.60
C GLN A 185 -13.84 12.65 4.99
N ARG A 186 -13.98 11.37 5.35
CA ARG A 186 -13.42 10.79 6.58
C ARG A 186 -12.48 9.61 6.38
N ILE A 187 -12.20 9.19 5.15
CA ILE A 187 -11.42 7.96 4.91
C ILE A 187 -9.98 8.30 4.54
N VAL A 188 -9.06 7.76 5.33
CA VAL A 188 -7.62 7.76 5.08
C VAL A 188 -7.20 6.36 4.64
N LEU A 189 -6.46 6.28 3.53
CA LEU A 189 -5.91 5.07 2.95
C LEU A 189 -4.44 4.91 3.34
N THR A 190 -4.07 3.69 3.71
CA THR A 190 -2.70 3.24 4.00
C THR A 190 -2.54 1.77 3.58
N ALA A 191 -1.43 1.12 3.93
CA ALA A 191 -1.24 -0.31 3.71
C ALA A 191 -1.93 -1.14 4.82
N GLY A 192 -2.35 -2.36 4.51
CA GLY A 192 -2.99 -3.26 5.47
C GLY A 192 -2.07 -3.57 6.65
N HIS A 193 -0.78 -3.77 6.39
CA HIS A 193 0.21 -4.02 7.45
C HIS A 193 0.43 -2.84 8.40
N CYS A 194 0.13 -1.61 7.96
CA CYS A 194 0.18 -0.41 8.79
C CYS A 194 -0.97 -0.35 9.80
N VAL A 195 -2.02 -1.16 9.64
CA VAL A 195 -3.17 -1.20 10.55
C VAL A 195 -3.37 -2.53 11.25
N HIS A 196 -2.85 -3.63 10.69
CA HIS A 196 -3.09 -4.98 11.16
C HIS A 196 -1.88 -5.90 10.95
N SER A 197 -1.69 -6.87 11.84
CA SER A 197 -0.55 -7.81 11.83
C SER A 197 -0.62 -8.90 10.74
N GLY A 198 -1.68 -8.92 9.94
CA GLY A 198 -1.96 -9.95 8.91
C GLY A 198 -2.45 -11.30 9.44
N SER A 199 -2.62 -11.46 10.76
CA SER A 199 -3.21 -12.61 11.43
C SER A 199 -3.78 -12.22 12.81
N GLY A 200 -4.45 -13.15 13.51
CA GLY A 200 -4.97 -12.92 14.86
C GLY A 200 -6.36 -12.27 14.92
N GLY A 201 -7.08 -12.19 13.79
CA GLY A 201 -8.42 -11.62 13.70
C GLY A 201 -8.50 -10.21 14.30
N SER A 202 -9.58 -9.87 15.01
CA SER A 202 -9.72 -8.53 15.63
C SER A 202 -8.61 -8.15 16.61
N ALA A 203 -7.89 -9.12 17.19
CA ALA A 203 -6.75 -8.83 18.07
C ALA A 203 -5.50 -8.42 17.29
N GLY A 204 -5.42 -8.69 15.98
CA GLY A 204 -4.28 -8.33 15.15
C GLY A 204 -4.18 -6.85 14.78
N PHE A 205 -5.24 -6.06 15.02
CA PHE A 205 -5.22 -4.60 14.81
C PHE A 205 -4.22 -3.92 15.76
N HIS A 206 -3.44 -3.00 15.20
CA HIS A 206 -2.59 -2.09 15.97
C HIS A 206 -3.46 -1.09 16.74
N ARG A 207 -2.86 -0.25 17.59
CA ARG A 207 -3.58 0.71 18.44
C ARG A 207 -2.93 2.09 18.42
N ASN A 208 -3.54 3.03 19.14
CA ASN A 208 -3.04 4.38 19.37
C ASN A 208 -2.72 5.13 18.07
N PHE A 209 -3.58 4.99 17.05
CA PHE A 209 -3.35 5.62 15.75
C PHE A 209 -3.44 7.15 15.83
N LEU A 210 -2.43 7.82 15.29
CA LEU A 210 -2.37 9.27 15.14
C LEU A 210 -1.94 9.61 13.72
N PHE A 211 -2.85 10.18 12.94
CA PHE A 211 -2.56 10.65 11.58
C PHE A 211 -2.29 12.16 11.58
N VAL A 212 -1.19 12.56 10.95
CA VAL A 212 -0.73 13.95 10.87
C VAL A 212 -0.57 14.38 9.41
N PRO A 213 -1.63 14.92 8.77
CA PRO A 213 -1.55 15.43 7.41
C PRO A 213 -0.58 16.60 7.31
N ALA A 214 0.19 16.65 6.21
CA ALA A 214 1.22 17.66 5.97
C ALA A 214 2.29 17.76 7.09
N PHE A 215 2.57 16.65 7.77
CA PHE A 215 3.62 16.58 8.80
C PHE A 215 4.95 17.14 8.30
N ARG A 216 5.65 17.91 9.15
CA ARG A 216 6.98 18.42 8.82
C ARG A 216 7.81 18.69 10.06
N ASP A 217 8.98 18.06 10.15
CA ASP A 217 10.00 18.33 11.15
C ASP A 217 9.41 18.42 12.58
N GLY A 218 8.60 17.42 12.97
CA GLY A 218 7.91 17.38 14.27
C GLY A 218 6.63 18.21 14.37
N ALA A 219 6.30 19.06 13.40
CA ALA A 219 5.09 19.88 13.39
C ALA A 219 3.86 19.15 12.82
N ALA A 220 2.67 19.58 13.27
CA ALA A 220 1.37 19.13 12.78
C ALA A 220 0.58 20.30 12.16
N PRO A 221 0.95 20.79 10.96
CA PRO A 221 0.41 22.04 10.44
C PRO A 221 -1.10 22.05 10.24
N LEU A 222 -1.69 20.89 9.94
CA LEU A 222 -3.14 20.73 9.76
C LEU A 222 -3.80 20.03 10.96
N GLY A 223 -3.07 19.94 12.08
CA GLY A 223 -3.45 19.24 13.29
C GLY A 223 -3.29 17.73 13.20
N THR A 224 -3.78 17.06 14.23
CA THR A 224 -3.74 15.60 14.38
C THR A 224 -5.15 15.01 14.34
N PHE A 225 -5.25 13.78 13.85
CA PHE A 225 -6.51 13.06 13.71
C PHE A 225 -6.37 11.64 14.23
N THR A 226 -7.30 11.22 15.08
CA THR A 226 -7.46 9.84 15.54
C THR A 226 -8.59 9.17 14.77
N PRO A 227 -8.49 7.87 14.45
CA PRO A 227 -9.59 7.14 13.83
C PRO A 227 -10.71 6.81 14.82
N ARG A 228 -11.94 6.75 14.31
CA ARG A 228 -13.08 6.07 14.94
C ARG A 228 -13.06 4.59 14.65
N ARG A 229 -12.75 4.20 13.41
CA ARG A 229 -12.72 2.80 12.97
C ARG A 229 -11.50 2.56 12.09
N VAL A 230 -11.01 1.33 12.12
CA VAL A 230 -9.88 0.89 11.31
C VAL A 230 -10.27 -0.42 10.65
N GLY A 231 -9.95 -0.59 9.38
CA GLY A 231 -10.26 -1.80 8.62
C GLY A 231 -9.14 -2.16 7.66
N THR A 232 -9.08 -3.43 7.28
CA THR A 232 -8.14 -3.95 6.29
C THR A 232 -8.84 -4.98 5.42
N THR A 233 -8.26 -5.29 4.26
CA THR A 233 -8.80 -6.28 3.32
C THR A 233 -8.78 -7.69 3.93
N SER A 234 -9.71 -8.55 3.50
CA SER A 234 -9.69 -9.96 3.89
C SER A 234 -8.47 -10.70 3.33
N GLN A 235 -7.96 -10.26 2.18
CA GLN A 235 -6.71 -10.77 1.60
C GLN A 235 -5.50 -10.52 2.51
N TRP A 236 -5.47 -9.39 3.22
CA TRP A 236 -4.45 -9.11 4.22
C TRP A 236 -4.67 -9.92 5.51
N LEU A 237 -5.93 -10.02 5.99
CA LEU A 237 -6.25 -10.78 7.22
C LEU A 237 -5.88 -12.26 7.15
N ALA A 238 -5.92 -12.85 5.95
CA ALA A 238 -5.58 -14.25 5.70
C ALA A 238 -4.12 -14.46 5.24
N SER A 239 -3.28 -13.42 5.32
CA SER A 239 -1.93 -13.44 4.73
C SER A 239 -0.84 -13.94 5.67
N ASN A 240 -1.10 -14.02 6.98
CA ASN A 240 -0.07 -14.20 8.02
C ASN A 240 1.04 -13.13 7.96
N GLY A 241 0.72 -11.93 7.47
CA GLY A 241 1.66 -10.82 7.38
C GLY A 241 2.65 -10.94 6.21
N MET A 242 2.40 -11.83 5.25
CA MET A 242 3.30 -12.10 4.12
C MET A 242 3.10 -11.10 2.97
N VAL A 243 4.21 -10.76 2.31
CA VAL A 243 4.27 -9.94 1.10
C VAL A 243 5.15 -10.65 0.04
N PRO A 244 4.91 -10.47 -1.27
CA PRO A 244 3.83 -9.68 -1.87
C PRO A 244 2.43 -10.21 -1.54
N ASN A 245 1.44 -9.33 -1.41
CA ASN A 245 0.06 -9.69 -1.07
C ASN A 245 -0.92 -9.15 -2.10
N ALA A 246 -2.00 -9.89 -2.38
CA ALA A 246 -2.95 -9.52 -3.42
C ALA A 246 -3.71 -8.22 -3.14
N ALA A 247 -3.85 -7.81 -1.87
CA ALA A 247 -4.50 -6.56 -1.52
C ALA A 247 -4.03 -6.04 -0.14
N ASP A 248 -2.77 -5.63 0.03
CA ASP A 248 -2.26 -5.01 1.26
C ASP A 248 -2.78 -3.56 1.42
N PHE A 249 -4.06 -3.40 1.71
CA PHE A 249 -4.71 -2.11 1.93
C PHE A 249 -5.38 -2.01 3.29
N GLY A 250 -5.17 -0.88 3.94
CA GLY A 250 -5.79 -0.50 5.22
C GLY A 250 -6.50 0.84 5.07
N MET A 251 -7.62 0.99 5.77
CA MET A 251 -8.37 2.24 5.80
C MET A 251 -8.72 2.63 7.23
N LEU A 252 -8.65 3.92 7.49
CA LEU A 252 -8.99 4.53 8.77
C LEU A 252 -10.12 5.53 8.56
N GLU A 253 -11.23 5.35 9.26
CA GLU A 253 -12.31 6.33 9.35
C GLU A 253 -11.96 7.33 10.45
N MET A 254 -11.71 8.58 10.09
CA MET A 254 -11.27 9.62 11.02
C MET A 254 -12.42 10.22 11.82
N ASN A 255 -12.14 10.55 13.09
CA ASN A 255 -13.00 11.44 13.86
C ASN A 255 -12.99 12.86 13.26
N ASP A 256 -14.09 13.60 13.48
CA ASP A 256 -14.13 15.01 13.11
C ASP A 256 -13.31 15.83 14.10
N ARG A 257 -12.59 16.83 13.61
CA ARG A 257 -11.83 17.76 14.45
C ARG A 257 -12.50 19.11 14.45
N ALA A 258 -12.93 19.59 15.62
CA ALA A 258 -13.68 20.84 15.76
C ALA A 258 -14.87 20.92 14.77
N GLY A 259 -15.65 19.83 14.69
CA GLY A 259 -16.82 19.72 13.79
C GLY A 259 -16.49 19.58 12.30
N LYS A 260 -15.21 19.57 11.90
CA LYS A 260 -14.78 19.47 10.50
C LYS A 260 -14.25 18.09 10.17
N LYS A 261 -14.68 17.56 9.02
CA LYS A 261 -14.16 16.32 8.43
C LYS A 261 -12.74 16.55 7.91
N ILE A 262 -11.87 15.54 8.00
CA ILE A 262 -10.48 15.66 7.53
C ILE A 262 -10.41 16.06 6.05
N GLY A 263 -11.24 15.49 5.19
CA GLY A 263 -11.27 15.80 3.76
C GLY A 263 -11.74 17.22 3.44
N ALA A 264 -12.48 17.90 4.34
CA ALA A 264 -12.79 19.31 4.17
C ALA A 264 -11.56 20.20 4.44
N ILE A 265 -10.68 19.78 5.35
CA ILE A 265 -9.46 20.50 5.75
C ILE A 265 -8.32 20.27 4.73
N THR A 266 -8.13 19.02 4.30
CA THR A 266 -7.00 18.62 3.44
C THR A 266 -7.37 18.58 1.96
N GLY A 267 -8.66 18.49 1.63
CA GLY A 267 -9.08 17.92 0.36
C GLY A 267 -8.95 16.39 0.37
N THR A 268 -9.24 15.76 -0.75
CA THR A 268 -9.16 14.32 -0.93
C THR A 268 -8.48 14.00 -2.25
N LEU A 269 -7.63 12.97 -2.28
CA LEU A 269 -7.18 12.35 -3.51
C LEU A 269 -8.33 11.58 -4.17
N GLY A 270 -8.27 11.44 -5.49
CA GLY A 270 -9.12 10.49 -6.21
C GLY A 270 -8.57 9.08 -6.08
N PHE A 271 -9.24 8.11 -6.68
CA PHE A 271 -8.62 6.80 -6.93
C PHE A 271 -9.06 6.22 -8.27
N ARG A 272 -8.27 5.26 -8.76
CA ARG A 272 -8.61 4.47 -9.94
C ARG A 272 -8.12 3.03 -9.77
N THR A 273 -9.03 2.08 -9.86
CA THR A 273 -8.67 0.65 -9.84
C THR A 273 -8.12 0.22 -11.20
N LEU A 274 -7.44 -0.94 -11.23
CA LEU A 274 -6.94 -1.59 -12.45
C LEU A 274 -6.07 -0.67 -13.32
N SER A 275 -5.40 0.30 -12.69
CA SER A 275 -4.65 1.36 -13.37
C SER A 275 -3.22 1.45 -12.91
N LEU A 276 -2.68 0.41 -12.25
CA LEU A 276 -1.31 0.42 -11.75
C LEU A 276 -0.28 -0.10 -12.79
N LEU A 277 -0.71 -0.77 -13.86
CA LEU A 277 0.17 -1.33 -14.89
C LEU A 277 -0.50 -1.32 -16.27
N PRO A 278 0.19 -0.85 -17.33
CA PRO A 278 1.35 0.04 -17.29
C PRO A 278 0.94 1.45 -16.80
N ASN A 279 1.76 2.07 -15.94
CA ASN A 279 1.52 3.45 -15.52
C ASN A 279 2.81 4.17 -15.06
N HIS A 280 2.75 5.49 -14.97
CA HIS A 280 3.75 6.34 -14.33
C HIS A 280 3.14 6.99 -13.09
N THR A 281 3.80 6.86 -11.95
CA THR A 281 3.25 7.30 -10.66
C THR A 281 4.18 8.25 -9.94
N THR A 282 3.58 9.13 -9.13
CA THR A 282 4.25 9.92 -8.11
C THR A 282 3.91 9.34 -6.75
N LYS A 283 4.92 8.86 -6.03
CA LYS A 283 4.79 8.22 -4.73
C LYS A 283 5.15 9.22 -3.64
N LEU A 284 4.27 9.40 -2.66
CA LEU A 284 4.46 10.35 -1.56
C LEU A 284 4.52 9.63 -0.22
N GLY A 285 5.44 10.01 0.66
CA GLY A 285 5.52 9.42 1.99
C GLY A 285 6.65 9.97 2.86
N TYR A 286 6.84 9.34 4.02
CA TYR A 286 7.82 9.73 5.05
C TYR A 286 8.78 8.57 5.38
N PRO A 287 9.60 8.12 4.40
CA PRO A 287 10.60 7.07 4.64
C PRO A 287 11.68 7.56 5.61
N LEU A 288 12.07 6.71 6.58
CA LEU A 288 13.02 7.10 7.62
C LEU A 288 14.47 7.13 7.12
N ASN A 289 14.79 6.37 6.07
CA ASN A 289 16.12 6.42 5.44
C ASN A 289 16.39 7.75 4.70
N LEU A 290 15.37 8.59 4.50
CA LEU A 290 15.50 9.91 3.87
C LEU A 290 15.01 10.98 4.86
N ASP A 291 15.90 11.89 5.25
CA ASP A 291 15.61 12.97 6.22
C ASP A 291 15.01 12.47 7.56
N GLY A 292 15.28 11.23 7.98
CA GLY A 292 14.69 10.66 9.21
C GLY A 292 13.17 10.56 9.18
N GLY A 293 12.55 10.59 7.99
CA GLY A 293 11.10 10.66 7.84
C GLY A 293 10.49 11.96 8.36
N GLN A 294 11.30 13.01 8.50
CA GLN A 294 10.87 14.33 8.96
C GLN A 294 10.27 15.20 7.86
N LYS A 295 10.56 14.86 6.59
CA LYS A 295 10.10 15.60 5.43
C LYS A 295 9.40 14.65 4.46
N MET A 296 8.33 15.12 3.84
CA MET A 296 7.64 14.38 2.79
C MET A 296 8.58 14.21 1.59
N GLN A 297 8.77 12.97 1.18
CA GLN A 297 9.52 12.59 -0.01
C GLN A 297 8.56 12.31 -1.16
N GLN A 298 9.00 12.65 -2.36
CA GLN A 298 8.36 12.37 -3.62
C GLN A 298 9.27 11.47 -4.45
N VAL A 299 8.76 10.31 -4.88
CA VAL A 299 9.47 9.40 -5.79
C VAL A 299 8.63 9.14 -7.02
N THR A 300 9.13 9.49 -8.21
CA THR A 300 8.44 9.27 -9.48
C THR A 300 9.11 8.15 -10.27
N SER A 301 8.30 7.28 -10.88
CA SER A 301 8.81 6.13 -11.64
C SER A 301 7.69 5.53 -12.50
N GLN A 302 8.08 4.82 -13.56
CA GLN A 302 7.19 3.98 -14.35
C GLN A 302 7.11 2.56 -13.76
N SER A 303 6.01 1.86 -14.03
CA SER A 303 5.85 0.44 -13.71
C SER A 303 7.01 -0.36 -14.30
N PHE A 304 7.67 -1.15 -13.46
CA PHE A 304 8.83 -1.94 -13.84
C PHE A 304 8.45 -3.40 -14.08
N LEU A 305 7.78 -4.04 -13.11
CA LEU A 305 7.55 -5.48 -13.14
C LEU A 305 6.22 -5.87 -12.49
N ALA A 306 5.47 -6.79 -13.12
CA ALA A 306 4.31 -7.43 -12.50
C ALA A 306 4.76 -8.65 -11.69
N THR A 307 4.24 -8.78 -10.47
CA THR A 307 4.65 -9.82 -9.51
C THR A 307 3.44 -10.45 -8.84
N SER A 308 3.56 -11.74 -8.53
CA SER A 308 2.46 -12.49 -7.93
C SER A 308 2.40 -12.33 -6.42
N PRO A 309 1.19 -12.32 -5.82
CA PRO A 309 -0.12 -12.20 -6.49
C PRO A 309 -0.52 -10.73 -6.69
N ASN A 310 -1.03 -10.31 -7.86
CA ASN A 310 -1.66 -8.99 -8.05
C ASN A 310 -0.81 -7.77 -7.57
N ASN A 311 0.50 -7.78 -7.78
CA ASN A 311 1.40 -6.69 -7.40
C ASN A 311 2.16 -6.12 -8.60
N VAL A 312 2.63 -4.88 -8.45
CA VAL A 312 3.52 -4.23 -9.41
C VAL A 312 4.66 -3.54 -8.68
N GLU A 313 5.87 -3.75 -9.16
CA GLU A 313 7.08 -3.10 -8.66
C GLU A 313 7.44 -1.87 -9.50
N TYR A 314 7.97 -0.86 -8.81
CA TYR A 314 8.42 0.41 -9.36
C TYR A 314 9.76 0.80 -8.70
N GLY A 315 10.66 1.43 -9.45
CA GLY A 315 11.93 1.94 -8.91
C GLY A 315 11.72 2.93 -7.75
N SER A 316 12.45 2.76 -6.65
CA SER A 316 12.36 3.63 -5.46
C SER A 316 13.56 3.47 -4.52
N ASN A 317 14.05 4.59 -3.97
CA ASN A 317 14.98 4.59 -2.84
C ASN A 317 14.29 4.72 -1.46
N ALA A 318 12.96 4.86 -1.42
CA ALA A 318 12.24 4.96 -0.16
C ALA A 318 12.23 3.59 0.56
N ARG A 319 12.47 3.59 1.87
CA ARG A 319 12.37 2.40 2.74
C ARG A 319 11.30 2.61 3.82
N GLY A 320 11.46 1.97 4.97
CA GLY A 320 10.45 1.91 6.01
C GLY A 320 9.97 3.28 6.47
N GLY A 321 8.69 3.36 6.85
CA GLY A 321 7.98 4.62 7.09
C GLY A 321 7.25 5.18 5.85
N SER A 322 7.70 4.83 4.63
CA SER A 322 6.94 5.15 3.41
C SER A 322 5.73 4.24 3.18
N SER A 323 5.67 3.07 3.84
CA SER A 323 4.55 2.13 3.77
C SER A 323 3.20 2.83 3.90
N GLY A 324 2.25 2.49 3.02
CA GLY A 324 0.93 3.10 2.93
C GLY A 324 0.86 4.47 2.24
N GLY A 325 2.01 5.06 1.90
CA GLY A 325 2.08 6.27 1.10
C GLY A 325 1.45 6.07 -0.28
N PRO A 326 0.66 7.04 -0.79
CA PRO A 326 -0.08 6.87 -2.04
C PRO A 326 0.83 6.89 -3.25
N TRP A 327 0.50 6.06 -4.23
CA TRP A 327 1.05 6.11 -5.59
C TRP A 327 0.02 6.80 -6.48
N VAL A 328 0.34 8.01 -6.91
CA VAL A 328 -0.62 8.92 -7.55
C VAL A 328 -0.34 9.03 -9.04
N MET A 329 -1.32 8.71 -9.87
CA MET A 329 -1.30 9.00 -11.31
C MET A 329 -1.85 10.40 -11.57
N ASN A 330 -1.43 11.00 -12.70
CA ASN A 330 -1.83 12.36 -13.08
C ASN A 330 -1.65 13.36 -11.92
N TYR A 331 -0.50 13.28 -11.26
CA TYR A 331 -0.19 14.08 -10.09
C TYR A 331 0.13 15.54 -10.50
N GLY A 332 -0.51 16.51 -9.85
CA GLY A 332 -0.24 17.93 -10.05
C GLY A 332 -1.45 18.84 -9.82
N ILE A 333 -1.37 20.03 -10.41
CA ILE A 333 -2.45 21.02 -10.42
C ILE A 333 -3.07 21.08 -11.81
N GLN A 334 -4.36 21.45 -11.88
CA GLN A 334 -5.06 21.61 -13.15
C GLN A 334 -4.48 22.78 -13.95
N GLY A 335 -4.04 22.51 -15.18
CA GLY A 335 -3.63 23.52 -16.17
C GLY A 335 -4.75 23.85 -17.18
N LYS A 336 -4.58 24.94 -17.94
CA LYS A 336 -5.46 25.27 -19.06
C LYS A 336 -5.32 24.21 -20.18
N GLY A 337 -6.42 23.72 -20.71
CA GLY A 337 -6.44 22.75 -21.82
C GLY A 337 -6.19 21.28 -21.46
N GLY A 338 -6.07 20.94 -20.17
CA GLY A 338 -5.87 19.55 -19.72
C GLY A 338 -7.16 18.72 -19.73
N LEU A 339 -7.03 17.41 -19.99
CA LEU A 339 -8.13 16.45 -19.79
C LEU A 339 -8.54 16.45 -18.30
N THR A 340 -9.81 16.72 -18.02
CA THR A 340 -10.31 17.11 -16.69
C THR A 340 -10.67 15.95 -15.77
N SER A 341 -10.66 14.70 -16.24
CA SER A 341 -11.14 13.57 -15.44
C SER A 341 -10.02 12.94 -14.59
N ASN A 342 -10.22 12.95 -13.26
CA ASN A 342 -9.44 12.20 -12.27
C ASN A 342 -7.95 12.54 -12.17
N LEU A 343 -7.62 13.84 -12.09
CA LEU A 343 -6.32 14.32 -11.58
C LEU A 343 -6.07 13.80 -10.16
N ASN A 344 -4.81 13.59 -9.79
CA ASN A 344 -4.40 13.17 -8.44
C ASN A 344 -5.11 11.90 -7.95
N ALA A 345 -5.15 10.87 -8.78
CA ALA A 345 -5.81 9.61 -8.46
C ALA A 345 -4.82 8.58 -7.89
N VAL A 346 -5.11 8.04 -6.72
CA VAL A 346 -4.38 6.92 -6.13
C VAL A 346 -4.63 5.65 -6.95
N VAL A 347 -3.55 5.00 -7.38
CA VAL A 347 -3.56 3.73 -8.14
C VAL A 347 -2.79 2.61 -7.42
N GLY A 348 -2.24 2.89 -6.24
CA GLY A 348 -1.51 1.95 -5.40
C GLY A 348 -1.08 2.62 -4.09
N VAL A 349 -0.54 1.83 -3.17
CA VAL A 349 0.14 2.29 -1.95
C VAL A 349 1.45 1.54 -1.76
N SER A 350 2.49 2.17 -1.19
CA SER A 350 3.74 1.46 -0.89
C SER A 350 3.47 0.32 0.10
N SER A 351 3.71 -0.94 -0.30
CA SER A 351 3.43 -2.13 0.51
C SER A 351 4.72 -2.76 1.03
N TYR A 352 5.64 -3.10 0.13
CA TYR A 352 6.86 -3.83 0.47
C TYR A 352 8.08 -3.32 -0.29
N GLY A 353 9.25 -3.71 0.19
CA GLY A 353 10.52 -3.67 -0.54
C GLY A 353 11.30 -4.97 -0.31
N TYR A 354 12.54 -5.02 -0.75
CA TYR A 354 13.41 -6.18 -0.53
C TYR A 354 14.28 -6.03 0.73
N VAL A 355 14.59 -7.17 1.35
CA VAL A 355 15.60 -7.26 2.42
C VAL A 355 16.92 -6.62 1.95
N GLU A 356 17.35 -6.99 0.75
CA GLU A 356 18.49 -6.39 0.07
C GLU A 356 18.21 -4.94 -0.33
N THR A 357 19.19 -4.07 -0.13
CA THR A 357 19.10 -2.64 -0.47
C THR A 357 19.42 -2.34 -1.94
N ALA A 358 20.18 -3.23 -2.59
CA ALA A 358 20.64 -3.05 -3.96
C ALA A 358 19.51 -2.91 -5.00
N PRO A 359 18.39 -3.65 -4.94
CA PRO A 359 17.33 -3.58 -5.95
C PRO A 359 16.69 -2.20 -6.13
N LYS A 360 16.60 -1.40 -5.05
CA LYS A 360 15.92 -0.08 -5.01
C LYS A 360 14.56 -0.09 -5.73
N VAL A 361 13.65 -0.95 -5.28
CA VAL A 361 12.27 -1.01 -5.73
C VAL A 361 11.30 -1.02 -4.55
N GLN A 362 10.07 -0.61 -4.81
CA GLN A 362 8.93 -0.86 -3.94
C GLN A 362 7.81 -1.52 -4.72
N GLY A 363 7.09 -2.41 -4.07
CA GLY A 363 5.92 -3.07 -4.61
C GLY A 363 4.62 -2.51 -4.04
N SER A 364 3.55 -2.64 -4.81
CA SER A 364 2.20 -2.28 -4.43
C SER A 364 1.19 -3.27 -5.00
N SER A 365 0.20 -3.65 -4.20
CA SER A 365 -0.98 -4.38 -4.69
C SER A 365 -1.77 -3.49 -5.65
N ILE A 366 -2.39 -4.07 -6.67
CA ILE A 366 -3.25 -3.32 -7.59
C ILE A 366 -4.63 -3.14 -6.94
N PRO A 367 -5.12 -1.91 -6.69
CA PRO A 367 -6.48 -1.69 -6.23
C PRO A 367 -7.45 -2.23 -7.27
N ASP A 368 -8.37 -3.07 -6.83
CA ASP A 368 -9.38 -3.69 -7.68
C ASP A 368 -10.70 -3.91 -6.95
N SER A 369 -11.68 -4.47 -7.65
CA SER A 369 -13.00 -4.74 -7.07
C SER A 369 -13.22 -6.21 -6.73
N ARG A 370 -12.13 -6.98 -6.55
CA ARG A 370 -12.24 -8.37 -6.13
C ARG A 370 -12.93 -8.45 -4.77
N ALA A 371 -13.64 -9.54 -4.57
CA ALA A 371 -14.27 -9.82 -3.30
C ALA A 371 -13.18 -9.96 -2.21
N GLY A 372 -13.35 -9.30 -1.06
CA GLY A 372 -12.30 -9.21 -0.04
C GLY A 372 -11.23 -8.13 -0.27
N GLY A 373 -11.28 -7.37 -1.38
CA GLY A 373 -10.24 -6.43 -1.81
C GLY A 373 -10.51 -4.95 -1.49
N PHE A 374 -9.94 -4.05 -2.31
CA PHE A 374 -9.93 -2.60 -2.08
C PHE A 374 -11.34 -1.98 -2.11
N ILE A 375 -12.12 -2.20 -3.17
CA ILE A 375 -13.44 -1.58 -3.31
C ILE A 375 -14.43 -2.03 -2.24
N PRO A 376 -14.56 -3.33 -1.92
CA PRO A 376 -15.51 -3.70 -0.88
C PRO A 376 -15.08 -3.17 0.50
N LEU A 377 -13.78 -3.11 0.83
CA LEU A 377 -13.31 -2.41 2.05
C LEU A 377 -13.74 -0.95 2.04
N LEU A 378 -13.54 -0.24 0.92
CA LEU A 378 -13.96 1.16 0.80
C LEU A 378 -15.47 1.33 1.00
N ASN A 379 -16.28 0.48 0.36
CA ASN A 379 -17.73 0.54 0.48
C ASN A 379 -18.19 0.35 1.93
N THR A 380 -17.59 -0.62 2.64
CA THR A 380 -17.83 -0.83 4.07
C THR A 380 -17.49 0.43 4.87
N MET A 381 -16.32 1.03 4.65
CA MET A 381 -15.89 2.25 5.36
C MET A 381 -16.77 3.46 5.03
N CYS A 382 -17.21 3.61 3.79
CA CYS A 382 -18.14 4.67 3.36
C CYS A 382 -19.52 4.53 4.00
N ALA A 383 -20.05 3.31 4.09
CA ALA A 383 -21.37 3.04 4.64
C ALA A 383 -21.43 3.19 6.17
N ALA A 384 -20.27 3.11 6.85
CA ALA A 384 -20.20 3.00 8.30
C ALA A 384 -20.68 4.28 9.05
N ARG A 385 -20.67 5.45 8.40
CA ARG A 385 -21.21 6.71 8.94
C ARG A 385 -21.58 7.67 7.83
N ALA A 386 -22.73 8.35 7.99
CA ALA A 386 -23.19 9.34 7.03
C ALA A 386 -22.15 10.43 6.75
N GLY A 387 -21.86 10.65 5.46
CA GLY A 387 -20.93 11.65 4.98
C GLY A 387 -19.44 11.29 5.14
N ASN A 388 -19.10 10.00 5.35
CA ASN A 388 -17.73 9.48 5.20
C ASN A 388 -17.23 9.62 3.77
N CYS A 389 -18.15 9.40 2.84
CA CYS A 389 -18.08 9.59 1.40
C CYS A 389 -19.33 10.42 1.04
#